data_AF-A0A356T9Z0-F1
#
_entry.id   AF-A0A356T9Z0-F1
#
_cell.length_a   1.000
_cell.length_b   1.000
_cell.length_c   1.000
_cell.angle_alpha   90.00
_cell.angle_beta   90.00
_cell.angle_gamma   90.00
#
_symmetry.space_group_name_H-M   'P 1'
#
loop_
_entity.id
_entity.type
_entity.pdbx_description
1 polymer ?
#
loop_
_entity_poly.entity_id
_entity_poly.type
_entity_poly.pdbx_seq_one_letter_code
_entity_poly.pdbx_strand_id
1 'polypeptide(L)'
;CRPEAGEDCLTCAPDCGDCPRCGDGMCDASASETCFTCEDDCGRCTGCGDGLCRGTENCASCNLDCGVCSVCGNMRCESAGGFEDCINCPADCGMCSLRSCSESLTCVFGCIDFGGGGGGGVPGFDFSCLIDCFALTCTDSRSFLNNVINCSIGEFASGTCSDLPCIMRECRGEITACFADRGC
;
A
#
# COMPACT_ATOMS: atom_id res chain seq x y z
N CYS A 1 -43.30 13.64 -11.39
CA CYS A 1 -42.87 12.62 -12.37
C CYS A 1 -43.79 12.64 -13.57
N ARG A 2 -43.28 12.94 -14.77
CA ARG A 2 -44.05 12.88 -16.02
C ARG A 2 -43.53 11.79 -16.97
N PRO A 3 -43.98 10.53 -16.81
CA PRO A 3 -43.45 9.39 -17.58
C PRO A 3 -43.65 9.52 -19.09
N GLU A 4 -44.68 10.27 -19.51
CA GLU A 4 -45.02 10.50 -20.92
C GLU A 4 -44.03 11.43 -21.64
N ALA A 5 -43.18 12.13 -20.88
CA ALA A 5 -42.08 12.94 -21.37
C ALA A 5 -40.72 12.21 -21.26
N GLY A 6 -40.72 10.93 -20.84
CA GLY A 6 -39.50 10.16 -20.60
C GLY A 6 -38.82 10.45 -19.26
N GLU A 7 -39.51 11.12 -18.32
CA GLU A 7 -39.00 11.32 -16.98
C GLU A 7 -39.19 10.06 -16.14
N ASP A 8 -38.09 9.57 -15.59
CA ASP A 8 -38.03 8.51 -14.60
C ASP A 8 -37.18 8.94 -13.39
N CYS A 9 -37.04 8.08 -12.40
CA CYS A 9 -36.27 8.37 -11.20
C CYS A 9 -34.74 8.46 -11.46
N LEU A 10 -34.24 7.99 -12.61
CA LEU A 10 -32.84 8.11 -13.03
C LEU A 10 -32.55 9.45 -13.72
N THR A 11 -33.55 9.99 -14.42
CA THR A 11 -33.45 11.20 -15.24
C THR A 11 -34.03 12.44 -14.55
N CYS A 12 -34.93 12.28 -13.59
CA CYS A 12 -35.60 13.37 -12.89
C CYS A 12 -35.95 13.03 -11.42
N ALA A 13 -34.95 12.59 -10.65
CA ALA A 13 -35.09 12.20 -9.24
C ALA A 13 -35.86 13.20 -8.33
N PRO A 14 -35.68 14.54 -8.44
CA PRO A 14 -36.40 15.49 -7.58
C PRO A 14 -37.92 15.47 -7.76
N ASP A 15 -38.40 15.17 -8.98
CA ASP A 15 -39.83 15.15 -9.30
C ASP A 15 -40.41 13.72 -9.34
N CYS A 16 -39.57 12.71 -9.55
CA CYS A 16 -39.94 11.29 -9.61
C CYS A 16 -39.69 10.50 -8.32
N GLY A 17 -38.99 11.10 -7.34
CA GLY A 17 -38.52 10.40 -6.16
C GLY A 17 -37.25 9.59 -6.44
N ASP A 18 -36.62 9.11 -5.37
CA ASP A 18 -35.49 8.20 -5.46
C ASP A 18 -35.94 6.88 -6.11
N CYS A 19 -35.15 6.35 -7.05
CA CYS A 19 -35.38 4.99 -7.52
C CYS A 19 -35.28 4.04 -6.32
N PRO A 20 -36.26 3.15 -6.09
CA PRO A 20 -36.07 2.02 -5.19
C PRO A 20 -34.81 1.30 -5.63
N ARG A 21 -33.85 1.15 -4.71
CA ARG A 21 -32.61 0.41 -4.95
C ARG A 21 -32.68 -1.00 -4.37
N CYS A 22 -33.72 -1.27 -3.58
CA CYS A 22 -34.01 -2.53 -2.91
C CYS A 22 -35.38 -2.48 -2.22
N GLY A 23 -36.03 -3.63 -2.06
CA GLY A 23 -37.28 -3.88 -1.36
C GLY A 23 -38.52 -4.08 -2.25
N ASP A 24 -38.39 -4.35 -3.55
CA ASP A 24 -39.52 -4.58 -4.46
C ASP A 24 -39.82 -6.08 -4.72
N GLY A 25 -38.97 -6.96 -4.20
CA GLY A 25 -39.08 -8.42 -4.31
C GLY A 25 -38.57 -8.98 -5.65
N MET A 26 -37.94 -8.17 -6.52
CA MET A 26 -37.30 -8.61 -7.75
C MET A 26 -35.86 -8.12 -7.82
N CYS A 27 -34.96 -8.97 -8.31
CA CYS A 27 -33.57 -8.57 -8.56
C CYS A 27 -33.44 -7.95 -9.96
N ASP A 28 -33.45 -6.63 -10.06
CA ASP A 28 -33.31 -5.93 -11.34
C ASP A 28 -31.88 -5.43 -11.58
N ALA A 29 -31.13 -6.21 -12.37
CA ALA A 29 -29.78 -5.85 -12.79
C ALA A 29 -29.72 -4.52 -13.58
N SER A 30 -30.82 -4.08 -14.20
CA SER A 30 -30.88 -2.80 -14.93
C SER A 30 -30.98 -1.57 -14.01
N ALA A 31 -31.46 -1.76 -12.78
CA ALA A 31 -31.41 -0.77 -11.70
C ALA A 31 -30.09 -0.80 -10.91
N SER A 32 -29.10 -1.58 -11.38
CA SER A 32 -27.84 -1.88 -10.66
C SER A 32 -28.06 -2.64 -9.34
N GLU A 33 -29.15 -3.39 -9.24
CA GLU A 33 -29.34 -4.32 -8.15
C GLU A 33 -28.48 -5.56 -8.39
N THR A 34 -27.72 -5.89 -7.37
CA THR A 34 -26.84 -7.05 -7.30
C THR A 34 -26.99 -7.63 -5.92
N CYS A 35 -26.54 -8.86 -5.71
CA CYS A 35 -26.46 -9.44 -4.37
C CYS A 35 -25.57 -8.61 -3.40
N PHE A 36 -24.77 -7.66 -3.90
CA PHE A 36 -23.98 -6.71 -3.10
C PHE A 36 -24.71 -5.41 -2.75
N THR A 37 -25.67 -5.00 -3.58
CA THR A 37 -26.36 -3.71 -3.46
C THR A 37 -27.78 -3.87 -2.94
N CYS A 38 -28.38 -5.04 -3.09
CA CYS A 38 -29.73 -5.37 -2.66
C CYS A 38 -29.88 -6.87 -2.31
N GLU A 39 -29.36 -7.29 -1.16
CA GLU A 39 -29.42 -8.70 -0.70
C GLU A 39 -30.86 -9.18 -0.47
N ASP A 40 -31.77 -8.28 -0.08
CA ASP A 40 -33.17 -8.63 0.24
C ASP A 40 -33.95 -9.11 -1.01
N ASP A 41 -33.68 -8.55 -2.20
CA ASP A 41 -34.37 -8.95 -3.45
C ASP A 41 -33.52 -9.86 -4.34
N CYS A 42 -32.19 -9.67 -4.37
CA CYS A 42 -31.27 -10.48 -5.17
C CYS A 42 -30.80 -11.77 -4.49
N GLY A 43 -31.08 -11.91 -3.20
CA GLY A 43 -30.53 -12.98 -2.39
C GLY A 43 -29.03 -12.80 -2.14
N ARG A 44 -28.52 -13.64 -1.26
CA ARG A 44 -27.13 -13.61 -0.81
C ARG A 44 -26.17 -14.09 -1.90
N CYS A 45 -25.05 -13.40 -2.06
CA CYS A 45 -24.02 -13.81 -3.02
C CYS A 45 -23.51 -15.23 -2.69
N THR A 46 -23.31 -16.06 -3.72
CA THR A 46 -22.84 -17.44 -3.53
C THR A 46 -21.41 -17.44 -2.98
N GLY A 47 -21.21 -18.05 -1.80
CA GLY A 47 -19.96 -17.93 -1.06
C GLY A 47 -19.85 -16.56 -0.40
N CYS A 48 -20.88 -16.16 0.33
CA CYS A 48 -20.81 -15.04 1.25
C CYS A 48 -21.86 -15.29 2.33
N GLY A 49 -21.48 -15.16 3.59
CA GLY A 49 -22.39 -15.22 4.73
C GLY A 49 -22.36 -16.48 5.62
N ASP A 50 -21.36 -17.34 5.47
CA ASP A 50 -21.14 -18.47 6.38
C ASP A 50 -20.38 -18.06 7.67
N GLY A 51 -20.00 -16.78 7.76
CA GLY A 51 -19.29 -16.17 8.88
C GLY A 51 -17.78 -16.37 8.82
N LEU A 52 -17.22 -16.87 7.70
CA LEU A 52 -15.81 -17.17 7.55
C LEU A 52 -15.29 -16.71 6.18
N CYS A 53 -14.49 -15.64 6.15
CA CYS A 53 -13.80 -15.19 4.92
C CYS A 53 -12.85 -16.26 4.33
N ARG A 54 -13.33 -17.09 3.38
CA ARG A 54 -12.60 -18.24 2.82
C ARG A 54 -12.96 -18.51 1.35
N GLY A 55 -12.08 -19.24 0.65
CA GLY A 55 -12.32 -19.63 -0.75
C GLY A 55 -12.05 -18.49 -1.73
N THR A 56 -13.05 -18.10 -2.52
CA THR A 56 -13.00 -16.98 -3.49
C THR A 56 -13.54 -15.66 -2.93
N GLU A 57 -13.87 -15.64 -1.64
CA GLU A 57 -14.32 -14.47 -0.90
C GLU A 57 -13.17 -13.49 -0.67
N ASN A 58 -13.42 -12.23 -0.96
CA ASN A 58 -12.57 -11.12 -0.56
C ASN A 58 -13.46 -9.96 -0.10
N CYS A 59 -12.87 -8.93 0.48
CA CYS A 59 -13.62 -7.80 1.01
C CYS A 59 -14.49 -7.06 -0.04
N ALA A 60 -14.18 -7.20 -1.34
CA ALA A 60 -14.96 -6.63 -2.44
C ALA A 60 -16.11 -7.55 -2.90
N SER A 61 -15.97 -8.86 -2.70
CA SER A 61 -16.94 -9.89 -3.09
C SER A 61 -17.72 -10.50 -1.93
N CYS A 62 -17.40 -10.15 -0.68
CA CYS A 62 -18.15 -10.55 0.50
C CYS A 62 -17.75 -9.71 1.72
N ASN A 63 -18.17 -8.44 1.77
CA ASN A 63 -17.86 -7.56 2.90
C ASN A 63 -18.51 -8.01 4.23
N LEU A 64 -19.55 -8.85 4.15
CA LEU A 64 -20.27 -9.35 5.32
C LEU A 64 -19.44 -10.32 6.16
N ASP A 65 -18.65 -11.18 5.51
CA ASP A 65 -17.78 -12.17 6.19
C ASP A 65 -16.30 -11.78 6.17
N CYS A 66 -15.82 -11.10 5.11
CA CYS A 66 -14.44 -10.63 4.99
C CYS A 66 -14.22 -9.22 5.57
N GLY A 67 -15.27 -8.56 6.03
CA GLY A 67 -15.21 -7.17 6.46
C GLY A 67 -15.12 -6.20 5.29
N VAL A 68 -15.20 -4.91 5.62
CA VAL A 68 -14.99 -3.84 4.64
C VAL A 68 -13.58 -3.99 4.04
N CYS A 69 -13.38 -3.64 2.76
CA CYS A 69 -12.03 -3.39 2.21
C CYS A 69 -11.45 -2.15 2.89
N SER A 70 -11.19 -2.28 4.19
CA SER A 70 -10.50 -1.30 4.99
C SER A 70 -9.05 -1.72 5.00
N VAL A 71 -8.23 -0.77 4.58
CA VAL A 71 -6.79 -0.86 4.58
C VAL A 71 -6.26 -0.89 6.03
N CYS A 72 -7.08 -0.54 7.03
CA CYS A 72 -6.75 -0.75 8.44
C CYS A 72 -7.96 -1.29 9.23
N GLY A 73 -7.73 -2.10 10.25
CA GLY A 73 -8.73 -2.75 11.10
C GLY A 73 -9.04 -4.22 10.76
N ASN A 74 -8.28 -4.88 9.89
CA ASN A 74 -8.50 -6.28 9.48
C ASN A 74 -7.57 -7.28 10.22
N MET A 75 -6.72 -6.80 11.14
CA MET A 75 -5.73 -7.58 11.90
C MET A 75 -4.68 -8.34 11.05
N ARG A 76 -4.48 -7.95 9.79
CA ARG A 76 -3.43 -8.47 8.90
C ARG A 76 -2.64 -7.28 8.37
N CYS A 77 -1.32 -7.42 8.30
CA CYS A 77 -0.48 -6.38 7.73
C CYS A 77 -0.15 -6.71 6.27
N GLU A 78 -0.75 -5.98 5.32
CA GLU A 78 -0.61 -6.19 3.88
C GLU A 78 0.46 -5.25 3.26
N SER A 79 1.68 -5.31 3.80
CA SER A 79 2.78 -4.38 3.43
C SER A 79 3.30 -4.54 2.00
N ALA A 80 3.02 -5.68 1.34
CA ALA A 80 3.57 -6.02 0.03
C ALA A 80 2.99 -5.19 -1.14
N GLY A 81 1.92 -4.41 -0.90
CA GLY A 81 1.31 -3.53 -1.89
C GLY A 81 1.50 -2.03 -1.66
N GLY A 82 2.19 -1.63 -0.57
CA GLY A 82 2.32 -0.21 -0.19
C GLY A 82 1.01 0.43 0.31
N PHE A 83 0.01 -0.38 0.64
CA PHE A 83 -1.28 0.10 1.13
C PHE A 83 -1.31 0.19 2.67
N GLU A 84 -0.57 -0.68 3.35
CA GLU A 84 -0.57 -0.79 4.81
C GLU A 84 0.84 -0.77 5.39
N ASP A 85 1.09 0.16 6.29
CA ASP A 85 2.34 0.25 7.05
C ASP A 85 2.06 0.55 8.52
N CYS A 86 3.09 0.46 9.35
CA CYS A 86 2.99 0.76 10.77
C CYS A 86 2.67 2.24 11.06
N ILE A 87 2.77 3.13 10.05
CA ILE A 87 2.48 4.56 10.16
C ILE A 87 0.98 4.83 9.95
N ASN A 88 0.39 4.26 8.90
CA ASN A 88 -1.03 4.48 8.57
C ASN A 88 -1.95 3.46 9.26
N CYS A 89 -1.49 2.23 9.47
CA CYS A 89 -2.29 1.13 10.04
C CYS A 89 -1.61 0.42 11.23
N PRO A 90 -1.25 1.14 12.32
CA PRO A 90 -0.55 0.55 13.47
C PRO A 90 -1.36 -0.50 14.24
N ALA A 91 -2.69 -0.50 14.12
CA ALA A 91 -3.55 -1.51 14.73
C ALA A 91 -3.38 -2.89 14.08
N ASP A 92 -3.06 -2.92 12.79
CA ASP A 92 -2.93 -4.16 12.00
C ASP A 92 -1.46 -4.56 11.80
N CYS A 93 -0.59 -3.58 11.54
CA CYS A 93 0.84 -3.76 11.33
C CYS A 93 1.68 -3.70 12.61
N GLY A 94 1.07 -3.33 13.73
CA GLY A 94 1.75 -3.13 15.00
C GLY A 94 2.54 -1.81 15.05
N MET A 95 3.22 -1.60 16.18
CA MET A 95 4.08 -0.43 16.38
C MET A 95 5.27 -0.46 15.41
N CYS A 96 5.62 0.70 14.85
CA CYS A 96 6.82 0.82 14.05
C CYS A 96 8.06 0.42 14.86
N SER A 97 8.72 -0.64 14.41
CA SER A 97 10.04 -1.02 14.93
C SER A 97 11.05 -0.06 14.35
N LEU A 98 11.68 0.74 15.21
CA LEU A 98 12.78 1.60 14.80
C LEU A 98 13.93 0.74 14.29
N ARG A 99 14.58 1.21 13.24
CA ARG A 99 15.69 0.53 12.58
C ARG A 99 17.01 1.15 13.02
N SER A 100 17.96 0.26 13.31
CA SER A 100 19.37 0.60 13.43
C SER A 100 19.95 1.04 12.08
N CYS A 101 21.14 1.64 12.09
CA CYS A 101 21.75 2.12 10.85
C CYS A 101 21.93 0.99 9.81
N SER A 102 22.31 -0.21 10.24
CA SER A 102 22.51 -1.37 9.35
C SER A 102 21.21 -1.87 8.68
N GLU A 103 20.10 -1.84 9.41
CA GLU A 103 18.78 -2.24 8.90
C GLU A 103 18.23 -1.19 7.94
N SER A 104 18.41 0.09 8.27
CA SER A 104 18.03 1.20 7.39
C SER A 104 18.87 1.25 6.13
N LEU A 105 20.16 0.94 6.20
CA LEU A 105 21.05 0.88 5.04
C LEU A 105 20.61 -0.23 4.07
N THR A 106 20.26 -1.41 4.60
CA THR A 106 19.74 -2.52 3.81
C THR A 106 18.39 -2.18 3.19
N CYS A 107 17.53 -1.46 3.93
CA CYS A 107 16.26 -0.94 3.44
C CYS A 107 16.45 0.00 2.25
N VAL A 108 17.32 1.02 2.41
CA VAL A 108 17.64 2.01 1.38
C VAL A 108 18.19 1.36 0.11
N PHE A 109 19.13 0.41 0.24
CA PHE A 109 19.65 -0.30 -0.93
C PHE A 109 18.63 -1.21 -1.61
N GLY A 110 17.64 -1.73 -0.87
CA GLY A 110 16.51 -2.46 -1.43
C GLY A 110 15.52 -1.58 -2.20
N CYS A 111 15.46 -0.28 -1.92
CA CYS A 111 14.65 0.69 -2.65
C CYS A 111 15.27 1.13 -3.99
N ILE A 112 16.51 0.71 -4.27
CA ILE A 112 17.23 1.05 -5.49
C ILE A 112 17.27 -0.20 -6.37
N ASP A 113 16.58 -0.13 -7.51
CA ASP A 113 16.69 -1.16 -8.54
C ASP A 113 17.92 -0.90 -9.41
N PHE A 114 18.98 -1.68 -9.17
CA PHE A 114 20.20 -1.67 -9.97
C PHE A 114 20.10 -2.51 -11.27
N GLY A 115 18.90 -2.99 -11.63
CA GLY A 115 18.56 -3.41 -12.98
C GLY A 115 19.53 -4.42 -13.62
N GLY A 116 19.39 -5.69 -13.24
CA GLY A 116 19.97 -6.84 -13.97
C GLY A 116 19.31 -7.09 -15.33
N GLY A 117 19.15 -6.05 -16.16
CA GLY A 117 18.56 -6.14 -17.50
C GLY A 117 19.22 -5.09 -18.41
N GLY A 118 20.09 -5.57 -19.31
CA GLY A 118 21.06 -4.76 -20.05
C GLY A 118 20.47 -3.53 -20.76
N GLY A 119 21.07 -2.37 -20.47
CA GLY A 119 20.86 -1.11 -21.17
C GLY A 119 21.16 0.05 -20.24
N GLY A 120 22.35 0.66 -20.38
CA GLY A 120 22.88 1.70 -19.49
C GLY A 120 21.96 2.89 -19.26
N GLY A 121 21.10 2.79 -18.25
CA GLY A 121 20.23 3.82 -17.71
C GLY A 121 20.41 3.90 -16.21
N VAL A 122 20.17 5.09 -15.65
CA VAL A 122 20.21 5.37 -14.21
C VAL A 122 19.39 4.34 -13.41
N PRO A 123 19.84 3.93 -12.21
CA PRO A 123 19.08 3.02 -11.35
C PRO A 123 17.69 3.58 -11.06
N GLY A 124 16.67 2.73 -11.10
CA GLY A 124 15.33 3.11 -10.65
C GLY A 124 15.34 3.29 -9.15
N PHE A 125 14.74 4.36 -8.63
CA PHE A 125 14.58 4.58 -7.20
C PHE A 125 13.11 4.76 -6.85
N ASP A 126 12.66 4.04 -5.83
CA ASP A 126 11.35 4.28 -5.22
C ASP A 126 11.52 5.31 -4.09
N PHE A 127 11.09 6.54 -4.37
CA PHE A 127 11.26 7.65 -3.44
C PHE A 127 10.43 7.48 -2.16
N SER A 128 9.27 6.84 -2.25
CA SER A 128 8.42 6.56 -1.09
C SER A 128 9.11 5.53 -0.18
N CYS A 129 9.61 4.43 -0.75
CA CYS A 129 10.40 3.42 -0.04
C CYS A 129 11.60 4.05 0.69
N LEU A 130 12.34 4.94 0.02
CA LEU A 130 13.48 5.63 0.64
C LEU A 130 13.03 6.46 1.85
N ILE A 131 11.98 7.28 1.70
CA ILE A 131 11.46 8.11 2.81
C ILE A 131 11.06 7.23 3.99
N ASP A 132 10.39 6.10 3.74
CA ASP A 132 9.94 5.20 4.80
C ASP A 132 11.12 4.56 5.54
N CYS A 133 12.16 4.13 4.82
CA CYS A 133 13.40 3.62 5.43
C CYS A 133 14.06 4.67 6.35
N PHE A 134 14.12 5.93 5.92
CA PHE A 134 14.67 7.02 6.72
C PHE A 134 13.79 7.40 7.91
N ALA A 135 12.47 7.44 7.71
CA ALA A 135 11.50 7.78 8.75
C ALA A 135 11.59 6.82 9.94
N LEU A 136 11.80 5.53 9.65
CA LEU A 136 11.95 4.47 10.65
C LEU A 136 13.35 4.37 11.27
N THR A 137 14.34 5.13 10.79
CA THR A 137 15.68 5.13 11.38
C THR A 137 15.68 5.90 12.69
N CYS A 138 16.19 5.30 13.78
CA CYS A 138 16.28 6.03 15.05
C CYS A 138 17.30 7.17 15.02
N THR A 139 17.07 8.16 15.89
CA THR A 139 17.79 9.44 15.91
C THR A 139 19.31 9.28 15.97
N ASP A 140 19.80 8.35 16.80
CA ASP A 140 21.24 8.13 16.97
C ASP A 140 21.87 7.52 15.69
N SER A 141 21.16 6.57 15.07
CA SER A 141 21.54 5.93 13.81
C SER A 141 21.44 6.83 12.59
N ARG A 142 20.57 7.87 12.60
CA ARG A 142 20.38 8.80 11.46
C ARG A 142 21.66 9.52 11.06
N SER A 143 22.52 9.87 12.02
CA SER A 143 23.78 10.56 11.73
C SER A 143 24.74 9.69 10.92
N PHE A 144 24.85 8.41 11.29
CA PHE A 144 25.66 7.42 10.58
C PHE A 144 25.10 7.13 9.19
N LEU A 145 23.78 6.97 9.07
CA LEU A 145 23.12 6.75 7.78
C LEU A 145 23.36 7.94 6.83
N ASN A 146 23.22 9.17 7.33
CA ASN A 146 23.49 10.38 6.54
C ASN A 146 24.95 10.44 6.06
N ASN A 147 25.92 10.03 6.87
CA ASN A 147 27.32 10.00 6.45
C ASN A 147 27.56 9.00 5.30
N VAL A 148 26.96 7.82 5.39
CA VAL A 148 27.03 6.82 4.30
C VAL A 148 26.44 7.36 3.01
N ILE A 149 25.28 8.02 3.12
CA ILE A 149 24.55 8.54 1.95
C ILE A 149 25.25 9.74 1.35
N ASN A 150 25.79 10.64 2.16
CA ASN A 150 26.59 11.77 1.67
C ASN A 150 27.85 11.31 0.94
N CYS A 151 28.55 10.28 1.45
CA CYS A 151 29.67 9.68 0.74
C CYS A 151 29.20 9.06 -0.59
N SER A 152 28.12 8.27 -0.55
CA SER A 152 27.58 7.60 -1.74
C SER A 152 27.21 8.59 -2.83
N ILE A 153 26.48 9.66 -2.48
CA ILE A 153 26.13 10.74 -3.41
C ILE A 153 27.39 11.43 -3.94
N GLY A 154 28.38 11.66 -3.08
CA GLY A 154 29.67 12.24 -3.47
C GLY A 154 30.36 11.42 -4.57
N GLU A 155 30.45 10.11 -4.40
CA GLU A 155 31.11 9.20 -5.35
C GLU A 155 30.34 9.04 -6.67
N PHE A 156 29.01 9.09 -6.63
CA PHE A 156 28.19 9.12 -7.84
C PHE A 156 28.32 10.47 -8.56
N ALA A 157 28.30 11.58 -7.84
CA ALA A 157 28.38 12.92 -8.42
C ALA A 157 29.76 13.24 -9.01
N SER A 158 30.83 12.68 -8.43
CA SER A 158 32.18 12.77 -8.97
C SER A 158 32.41 11.85 -10.18
N GLY A 159 31.50 10.91 -10.43
CA GLY A 159 31.67 9.88 -11.46
C GLY A 159 32.72 8.82 -11.11
N THR A 160 33.19 8.77 -9.86
CA THR A 160 34.16 7.76 -9.40
C THR A 160 33.51 6.39 -9.31
N CYS A 161 32.24 6.33 -8.87
CA CYS A 161 31.48 5.09 -8.72
C CYS A 161 30.19 5.12 -9.55
N SER A 162 29.87 3.97 -10.15
CA SER A 162 28.64 3.74 -10.92
C SER A 162 27.86 2.52 -10.43
N ASP A 163 28.38 1.79 -9.46
CA ASP A 163 27.79 0.55 -8.93
C ASP A 163 27.95 0.45 -7.41
N LEU A 164 27.09 -0.38 -6.80
CA LEU A 164 27.09 -0.61 -5.36
C LEU A 164 28.44 -1.17 -4.83
N PRO A 165 29.11 -2.12 -5.50
CA PRO A 165 30.44 -2.58 -5.09
C PRO A 165 31.51 -1.47 -5.00
N CYS A 166 31.51 -0.49 -5.90
CA CYS A 166 32.42 0.65 -5.82
C CYS A 166 32.11 1.51 -4.60
N ILE A 167 30.84 1.83 -4.36
CA ILE A 167 30.38 2.57 -3.17
C ILE A 167 30.81 1.85 -1.88
N MET A 168 30.62 0.53 -1.82
CA MET A 168 31.04 -0.27 -0.66
C MET A 168 32.57 -0.25 -0.42
N ARG A 169 33.36 0.04 -1.45
CA ARG A 169 34.81 0.16 -1.33
C ARG A 169 35.23 1.56 -0.90
N GLU A 170 34.74 2.59 -1.58
CA GLU A 170 35.17 3.98 -1.34
C GLU A 170 34.55 4.55 -0.06
N CYS A 171 33.28 4.25 0.23
CA CYS A 171 32.57 4.69 1.44
C CYS A 171 32.66 3.69 2.61
N ARG A 172 33.70 2.85 2.62
CA ARG A 172 33.83 1.77 3.61
C ARG A 172 33.88 2.30 5.04
N GLY A 173 34.51 3.44 5.30
CA GLY A 173 34.67 3.96 6.66
C GLY A 173 33.32 4.28 7.32
N GLU A 174 32.47 4.95 6.56
CA GLU A 174 31.13 5.40 6.90
C GLU A 174 30.20 4.19 7.04
N ILE A 175 30.29 3.24 6.10
CA ILE A 175 29.53 1.99 6.15
C ILE A 175 29.91 1.20 7.40
N THR A 176 31.21 1.08 7.70
CA THR A 176 31.69 0.36 8.89
C THR A 176 31.20 1.03 10.17
N ALA A 177 31.21 2.36 10.24
CA ALA A 177 30.66 3.11 11.37
C ALA A 177 29.16 2.86 11.53
N CYS A 178 28.41 2.81 10.42
CA CYS A 178 26.99 2.46 10.40
C CYS A 178 26.71 1.02 10.87
N PHE A 179 27.54 0.04 10.51
CA PHE A 179 27.40 -1.34 11.01
C PHE A 179 27.89 -1.51 12.46
N ALA A 180 28.77 -0.63 12.94
CA ALA A 180 29.24 -0.64 14.33
C ALA A 180 28.28 0.05 15.29
N ASP A 181 27.35 0.85 14.76
CA ASP A 181 26.23 1.40 15.52
C ASP A 181 25.38 0.26 16.08
N ARG A 182 25.17 0.29 17.40
CA ARG A 182 24.33 -0.72 18.08
C ARG A 182 22.84 -0.40 18.00
N GLY A 183 22.48 0.63 17.23
CA GLY A 183 21.11 1.01 16.98
C GLY A 183 20.39 1.50 18.22
N CYS A 184 19.08 1.42 18.12
CA CYS A 184 18.11 1.48 19.20
C CYS A 184 17.83 0.05 19.68
#